data_AF-A0A2E1IQM4-F1
#
_entry.id   AF-A0A2E1IQM4-F1
#
_cell.length_a   1.000
_cell.length_b   1.000
_cell.length_c   1.000
_cell.angle_alpha   90.00
_cell.angle_beta   90.00
_cell.angle_gamma   90.00
#
_symmetry.space_group_name_H-M   'P 1'
#
loop_
_entity.id
_entity.type
_entity.pdbx_description
1 polymer ?
#
loop_
_entity_poly.entity_id
_entity_poly.type
_entity_poly.pdbx_seq_one_letter_code
_entity_poly.pdbx_strand_id
1 'polypeptide(L)'
;MKRLLLLATGGTIAGRAADATRLNDYTAGAIAADQLLEAVPQLQDLASISVEQVANVDSADLQFQHWRALVVCIRDALAADSELAGVVITHGTNTLEETAWLLQLLIDDP
;
A
#
# COMPACT_ATOMS: atom_id res chain seq x y z
N MET A 1 4.88 20.37 -6.40
CA MET A 1 4.23 19.54 -5.36
C MET A 1 4.89 18.16 -5.42
N LYS A 2 5.22 17.53 -4.28
CA LYS A 2 5.89 16.21 -4.30
C LYS A 2 4.96 15.17 -4.94
N ARG A 3 5.50 14.28 -5.77
CA ARG A 3 4.75 13.19 -6.40
C ARG A 3 4.99 11.92 -5.59
N LEU A 4 3.93 11.22 -5.21
CA LEU A 4 4.01 9.96 -4.47
C LEU A 4 3.18 8.89 -5.17
N LEU A 5 3.64 7.65 -5.07
CA LEU A 5 2.87 6.48 -5.48
C LEU A 5 2.38 5.73 -4.23
N LEU A 6 1.09 5.49 -4.14
CA LEU A 6 0.46 4.66 -3.12
C LEU A 6 0.18 3.28 -3.70
N LEU A 7 0.85 2.25 -3.17
CA LEU A 7 0.60 0.86 -3.49
C LEU A 7 -0.23 0.21 -2.38
N ALA A 8 -1.41 -0.32 -2.72
CA ALA A 8 -2.27 -0.97 -1.73
C ALA A 8 -2.21 -2.50 -1.82
N THR A 9 -2.03 -3.16 -0.68
CA THR A 9 -2.07 -4.63 -0.57
C THR A 9 -3.23 -5.16 0.29
N GLY A 10 -3.93 -4.27 1.00
CA GLY A 10 -5.06 -4.60 1.87
C GLY A 10 -4.74 -4.37 3.35
N GLY A 11 -4.98 -5.39 4.18
CA GLY A 11 -4.80 -5.30 5.62
C GLY A 11 -5.93 -4.58 6.37
N THR A 12 -5.75 -4.40 7.68
CA THR A 12 -6.72 -3.75 8.58
C THR A 12 -7.00 -2.30 8.23
N ILE A 13 -6.00 -1.58 7.71
CA ILE A 13 -6.17 -0.19 7.25
C ILE A 13 -7.19 -0.09 6.11
N ALA A 14 -7.24 -1.10 5.25
CA ALA A 14 -8.24 -1.31 4.21
C ALA A 14 -9.39 -2.20 4.69
N GLY A 15 -9.53 -2.41 6.00
CA GLY A 15 -10.50 -3.32 6.59
C GLY A 15 -11.86 -2.67 6.80
N ARG A 16 -12.90 -3.50 6.89
CA ARG A 16 -14.26 -3.04 7.23
C ARG A 16 -14.89 -3.95 8.26
N ALA A 17 -15.47 -3.34 9.30
CA ALA A 17 -16.29 -4.00 10.31
C ALA A 17 -17.77 -3.66 10.12
N ALA A 18 -18.64 -4.43 10.78
CA ALA A 18 -20.08 -4.19 10.74
C ALA A 18 -20.49 -2.86 11.41
N ASP A 19 -19.75 -2.44 12.43
CA ASP A 19 -20.00 -1.21 13.19
C ASP A 19 -18.69 -0.67 13.82
N ALA A 20 -18.74 0.58 14.31
CA ALA A 20 -17.57 1.29 14.83
C ALA A 20 -17.03 0.73 16.17
N THR A 21 -17.76 -0.16 16.84
CA THR A 21 -17.35 -0.74 18.13
C THR A 21 -16.69 -2.10 17.99
N ARG A 22 -16.79 -2.73 16.81
CA ARG A 22 -16.09 -3.98 16.50
C ARG A 22 -14.66 -3.70 16.07
N LEU A 23 -13.75 -3.78 17.04
CA LEU A 23 -12.32 -3.51 16.84
C LEU A 23 -11.53 -4.72 16.34
N ASN A 24 -12.00 -5.94 16.64
CA ASN A 24 -11.26 -7.20 16.39
C ASN A 24 -11.96 -8.14 15.41
N ASP A 25 -13.16 -7.79 14.96
CA ASP A 25 -13.98 -8.58 14.03
C ASP A 25 -14.25 -7.73 12.79
N TYR A 26 -13.34 -7.82 11.82
CA TYR A 26 -13.36 -7.07 10.57
C TYR A 26 -12.87 -7.96 9.42
N THR A 27 -13.25 -7.58 8.20
CA THR A 27 -12.68 -8.17 6.98
C THR A 27 -11.54 -7.29 6.50
N ALA A 28 -10.31 -7.79 6.53
CA ALA A 28 -9.14 -7.10 5.97
C ALA A 28 -9.26 -6.97 4.44
N GLY A 29 -8.75 -5.88 3.87
CA GLY A 29 -8.79 -5.67 2.42
C GLY A 29 -10.20 -5.58 1.83
N ALA A 30 -11.16 -5.03 2.57
CA ALA A 30 -12.52 -4.81 2.11
C ALA A 30 -12.70 -3.46 1.39
N ILE A 31 -11.76 -2.54 1.54
CA ILE A 31 -11.77 -1.17 1.00
C ILE A 31 -10.71 -1.08 -0.10
N ALA A 32 -11.09 -0.49 -1.25
CA ALA A 32 -10.14 -0.23 -2.34
C ALA A 32 -9.24 0.97 -2.05
N ALA A 33 -8.08 1.02 -2.68
CA ALA A 33 -7.05 2.04 -2.46
C ALA A 33 -7.56 3.47 -2.69
N ASP A 34 -8.34 3.70 -3.74
CA ASP A 34 -8.91 5.01 -4.04
C ASP A 34 -9.85 5.50 -2.92
N GLN A 35 -10.63 4.58 -2.34
CA GLN A 35 -11.52 4.90 -1.21
C GLN A 35 -10.73 5.27 0.06
N LEU A 36 -9.53 4.70 0.27
CA LEU A 36 -8.65 5.12 1.36
C LEU A 36 -8.18 6.57 1.17
N LEU A 37 -7.87 6.96 -0.06
CA LEU A 37 -7.44 8.32 -0.37
C LEU A 37 -8.60 9.32 -0.22
N GLU A 38 -9.81 8.95 -0.66
CA GLU A 38 -11.03 9.75 -0.48
C GLU A 38 -11.38 9.96 0.99
N ALA A 39 -11.06 9.00 1.87
CA ALA A 39 -11.30 9.12 3.30
C ALA A 39 -10.40 10.16 4.00
N VAL A 40 -9.29 10.57 3.37
CA VAL A 40 -8.32 11.53 3.93
C VAL A 40 -7.97 12.61 2.88
N PRO A 41 -8.91 13.50 2.53
CA PRO A 41 -8.73 14.48 1.45
C PRO A 41 -7.57 15.47 1.71
N GLN A 42 -7.17 15.66 2.97
CA GLN A 42 -6.05 16.53 3.36
C GLN A 42 -4.70 16.04 2.79
N LEU A 43 -4.58 14.78 2.38
CA LEU A 43 -3.37 14.27 1.74
C LEU A 43 -3.08 14.98 0.40
N GLN A 44 -4.12 15.48 -0.28
CA GLN A 44 -3.97 16.22 -1.54
C GLN A 44 -3.27 17.58 -1.36
N ASP A 45 -3.26 18.13 -0.14
CA ASP A 45 -2.53 19.36 0.16
C ASP A 45 -1.01 19.11 0.33
N LEU A 46 -0.63 17.86 0.62
CA LEU A 46 0.75 17.46 0.91
C LEU A 46 1.51 17.00 -0.34
N ALA A 47 0.83 16.24 -1.22
CA ALA A 47 1.45 15.61 -2.39
C ALA A 47 0.42 15.31 -3.48
N SER A 48 0.91 15.22 -4.72
CA SER A 48 0.17 14.61 -5.81
C SER A 48 0.33 13.09 -5.71
N ILE A 49 -0.73 12.39 -5.33
CA ILE A 49 -0.69 10.95 -5.04
C ILE A 49 -1.34 10.17 -6.18
N SER A 50 -0.55 9.34 -6.86
CA SER A 50 -1.05 8.30 -7.76
C SER A 50 -1.31 7.03 -6.96
N VAL A 51 -2.34 6.27 -7.31
CA VAL A 51 -2.75 5.08 -6.57
C VAL A 51 -2.73 3.85 -7.47
N GLU A 52 -2.24 2.73 -6.95
CA GLU A 52 -2.29 1.43 -7.60
C GLU A 52 -2.66 0.33 -6.60
N GLN A 53 -3.63 -0.50 -6.98
CA GLN A 53 -4.06 -1.66 -6.18
C GLN A 53 -3.25 -2.90 -6.60
N VAL A 54 -2.29 -3.32 -5.77
CA VAL A 54 -1.45 -4.48 -6.04
C VAL A 54 -2.10 -5.78 -5.56
N ALA A 55 -2.75 -5.73 -4.40
CA ALA A 55 -3.54 -6.82 -3.83
C ALA A 55 -4.61 -6.24 -2.89
N ASN A 56 -5.56 -7.06 -2.45
CA ASN A 56 -6.54 -6.63 -1.45
C ASN A 56 -6.90 -7.79 -0.52
N VAL A 57 -5.94 -8.17 0.34
CA VAL A 57 -5.99 -9.39 1.16
C VAL A 57 -5.54 -9.13 2.60
N ASP A 58 -5.71 -10.12 3.49
CA ASP A 58 -4.97 -10.14 4.74
C ASP A 58 -3.47 -10.33 4.45
N SER A 59 -2.62 -9.65 5.21
CA SER A 59 -1.17 -9.80 5.11
C SER A 59 -0.69 -11.25 5.29
N ALA A 60 -1.40 -12.09 6.06
CA ALA A 60 -1.08 -13.51 6.21
C ALA A 60 -1.32 -14.32 4.92
N ASP A 61 -2.15 -13.81 4.00
CA ASP A 61 -2.46 -14.42 2.71
C ASP A 61 -1.61 -13.85 1.56
N LEU A 62 -0.63 -12.99 1.86
CA LEU A 62 0.32 -12.54 0.86
C LEU A 62 1.19 -13.70 0.39
N GLN A 63 1.47 -13.70 -0.91
CA GLN A 63 2.18 -14.76 -1.59
C GLN A 63 3.31 -14.15 -2.41
N PHE A 64 4.24 -14.99 -2.85
CA PHE A 64 5.38 -14.56 -3.64
C PHE A 64 5.01 -13.72 -4.88
N GLN A 65 3.88 -14.01 -5.53
CA GLN A 65 3.38 -13.22 -6.66
C GLN A 65 3.07 -11.76 -6.28
N HIS A 66 2.53 -11.53 -5.08
CA HIS A 66 2.22 -10.18 -4.59
C HIS A 66 3.50 -9.41 -4.26
N TRP A 67 4.48 -10.04 -3.61
CA TRP A 67 5.79 -9.42 -3.37
C TRP A 67 6.53 -9.12 -4.67
N ARG A 68 6.49 -10.03 -5.64
CA ARG A 68 7.06 -9.80 -6.96
C ARG A 68 6.39 -8.61 -7.66
N ALA A 69 5.06 -8.51 -7.58
CA ALA A 69 4.33 -7.38 -8.13
C ALA A 69 4.77 -6.06 -7.47
N LEU A 70 4.83 -5.99 -6.13
CA LEU A 70 5.33 -4.81 -5.42
C LEU A 70 6.73 -4.40 -5.91
N VAL A 71 7.68 -5.33 -5.98
CA VAL A 71 9.05 -5.05 -6.43
C VAL A 71 9.07 -4.50 -7.85
N VAL A 72 8.30 -5.10 -8.76
CA VAL A 72 8.21 -4.65 -10.15
C VAL A 72 7.60 -3.26 -10.23
N CYS A 73 6.44 -3.03 -9.60
CA CYS A 73 5.76 -1.73 -9.63
C CYS A 73 6.65 -0.62 -9.07
N ILE A 74 7.36 -0.85 -7.96
CA ILE A 74 8.27 0.14 -7.37
C ILE A 74 9.41 0.48 -8.34
N ARG A 75 10.07 -0.54 -8.90
CA ARG A 75 11.18 -0.33 -9.83
C ARG A 75 10.75 0.37 -11.11
N ASP A 76 9.61 -0.03 -11.67
CA ASP A 76 9.06 0.57 -12.88
C ASP A 76 8.67 2.03 -12.63
N ALA A 77 8.07 2.33 -11.48
CA ALA A 77 7.70 3.70 -11.11
C ALA A 77 8.92 4.61 -10.94
N LEU A 78 9.95 4.15 -10.22
CA LEU A 78 11.20 4.89 -10.04
C LEU A 78 11.95 5.10 -11.37
N ALA A 79 11.93 4.10 -12.27
CA ALA A 79 12.57 4.20 -13.57
C ALA A 79 11.81 5.13 -14.55
N ALA A 80 10.48 5.17 -14.45
CA ALA A 80 9.64 5.96 -15.35
C ALA A 80 9.58 7.45 -14.96
N ASP A 81 9.81 7.78 -13.69
CA ASP A 81 9.58 9.12 -13.16
C ASP A 81 10.71 9.58 -12.23
N SER A 82 11.66 10.34 -12.79
CA SER A 82 12.76 10.92 -12.01
C SER A 82 12.33 11.99 -11.00
N GLU A 83 11.07 12.43 -11.03
CA GLU A 83 10.49 13.36 -10.06
C GLU A 83 9.65 12.65 -8.98
N LEU A 84 9.55 11.32 -9.02
CA LEU A 84 8.85 10.55 -8.00
C LEU A 84 9.59 10.71 -6.66
N ALA A 85 8.93 11.30 -5.68
CA ALA A 85 9.53 11.59 -4.38
C ALA A 85 9.52 10.38 -3.43
N GLY A 86 8.78 9.32 -3.76
CA GLY A 86 8.75 8.09 -2.98
C GLY A 86 7.48 7.26 -3.19
N VAL A 87 7.49 6.08 -2.57
CA VAL A 87 6.39 5.11 -2.58
C VAL A 87 5.89 4.88 -1.16
N VAL A 88 4.57 4.85 -0.99
CA VAL A 88 3.88 4.48 0.26
C VAL A 88 3.15 3.18 0.03
N ILE A 89 3.19 2.25 1.00
CA ILE A 89 2.52 0.96 0.90
C ILE A 89 1.53 0.80 2.05
N THR A 90 0.24 0.60 1.76
CA THR A 90 -0.74 0.21 2.79
C THR A 90 -0.79 -1.31 2.90
N HIS A 91 -0.57 -1.82 4.11
CA HIS A 91 -0.31 -3.23 4.35
C HIS A 91 -0.98 -3.71 5.65
N GLY A 92 -1.29 -5.01 5.73
CA GLY A 92 -1.72 -5.64 6.99
C GLY A 92 -0.56 -5.85 7.96
N THR A 93 -0.82 -5.82 9.26
CA THR A 93 0.26 -5.79 10.26
C THR A 93 0.98 -7.12 10.45
N ASN A 94 0.34 -8.26 10.17
CA ASN A 94 0.84 -9.59 10.56
C ASN A 94 2.16 -9.97 9.87
N THR A 95 2.34 -9.58 8.61
CA THR A 95 3.56 -9.87 7.81
C THR A 95 4.17 -8.58 7.23
N LEU A 96 3.85 -7.41 7.81
CA LEU A 96 4.41 -6.13 7.39
C LEU A 96 5.94 -6.15 7.46
N GLU A 97 6.48 -6.70 8.55
CA GLU A 97 7.92 -6.78 8.78
C GLU A 97 8.64 -7.62 7.70
N GLU A 98 8.03 -8.71 7.24
CA GLU A 98 8.58 -9.57 6.19
C GLU A 98 8.64 -8.83 4.85
N THR A 99 7.54 -8.16 4.49
CA THR A 99 7.46 -7.38 3.25
C THR A 99 8.43 -6.19 3.29
N ALA A 100 8.54 -5.50 4.43
CA ALA A 100 9.49 -4.40 4.61
C ALA A 100 10.93 -4.89 4.49
N TRP A 101 11.28 -6.02 5.11
CA TRP A 101 12.62 -6.60 5.00
C TRP A 101 12.95 -7.05 3.58
N LEU A 102 12.01 -7.69 2.88
CA LEU A 102 12.16 -8.07 1.48
C LEU A 102 12.41 -6.86 0.58
N LEU A 103 11.62 -5.79 0.74
CA LEU A 103 11.79 -4.58 -0.07
C LEU A 103 13.09 -3.85 0.24
N GLN A 104 13.52 -3.83 1.51
CA GLN A 104 14.83 -3.30 1.90
C GLN A 104 16.00 -4.01 1.23
N LEU A 105 15.85 -5.31 0.91
CA LEU A 105 16.89 -6.10 0.22
C LEU A 105 16.84 -5.99 -1.31
N LEU A 106 15.68 -5.66 -1.87
CA LEU A 106 15.45 -5.77 -3.32
C LEU A 106 15.25 -4.41 -4.01
N ILE A 107 14.93 -3.35 -3.28
CA ILE A 107 14.81 -2.01 -3.84
C ILE A 107 16.12 -1.27 -3.60
N ASP A 108 16.86 -1.13 -4.70
CA ASP A 108 18.11 -0.35 -4.75
C ASP A 108 17.78 1.02 -5.35
N ASP A 109 17.30 1.94 -4.51
CA ASP A 109 17.14 3.36 -4.84
C ASP A 109 18.29 4.14 -4.17
N PRO A 110 19.05 4.98 -4.90
CA PRO A 110 20.21 5.70 -4.36
C PRO A 110 19.89 6.73 -3.26
#